data_AF-A0A925RPR6-F1
#
_entry.id   AF-A0A925RPR6-F1
#
_cell.length_a   1.000
_cell.length_b   1.000
_cell.length_c   1.000
_cell.angle_alpha   90.00
_cell.angle_beta   90.00
_cell.angle_gamma   90.00
#
_symmetry.space_group_name_H-M   'P 1'
#
loop_
_entity.id
_entity.type
_entity.pdbx_description
1 polymer ?
#
loop_
_entity_poly.entity_id
_entity_poly.type
_entity_poly.pdbx_seq_one_letter_code
_entity_poly.pdbx_strand_id
1 'polypeptide(L)'
;MKILPLQIYPAALLSGVRSSILLHAVSVLATLGLLALHCAAQTPKPADPDALPKTRAVLGFLSDLPQRKERKLISGQFPEWYPRASLESFRELQKATGQTPGILSLDYFETFLDDSAATEPLLNKPARWQAINPLLVKHWNDGGLVTLSVHMTHPWTRKKAWEKSGNLKDLVVDGKPAPILKAVLDPIADGLADL
;
A
#
# COMPACT_ATOMS: atom_id res chain seq x y z
N MET A 1 17.63 -51.04 -86.99
CA MET A 1 18.05 -49.72 -87.52
C MET A 1 18.96 -49.07 -86.48
N LYS A 2 20.05 -48.45 -86.95
CA LYS A 2 21.20 -47.92 -86.19
C LYS A 2 20.88 -46.56 -85.48
N ILE A 3 21.37 -46.46 -84.23
CA ILE A 3 22.09 -45.38 -83.50
C ILE A 3 21.50 -43.95 -83.46
N LEU A 4 21.37 -43.37 -82.23
CA LEU A 4 22.02 -42.11 -81.73
C LEU A 4 21.59 -41.79 -80.25
N PRO A 5 22.27 -40.88 -79.50
CA PRO A 5 22.91 -41.22 -78.21
C PRO A 5 22.37 -40.48 -76.96
N LEU A 6 23.00 -40.82 -75.82
CA LEU A 6 22.91 -40.24 -74.48
C LEU A 6 22.73 -38.71 -74.42
N GLN A 7 21.86 -38.26 -73.52
CA GLN A 7 21.84 -36.89 -73.01
C GLN A 7 21.80 -36.91 -71.48
N ILE A 8 22.90 -36.45 -70.87
CA ILE A 8 23.06 -36.28 -69.42
C ILE A 8 22.52 -34.90 -69.05
N TYR A 9 21.69 -34.82 -68.00
CA TYR A 9 21.38 -33.58 -67.29
C TYR A 9 21.87 -33.67 -65.83
N PRO A 10 22.37 -32.57 -65.24
CA PRO A 10 23.06 -32.60 -63.96
C PRO A 10 22.09 -32.61 -62.78
N ALA A 11 22.53 -33.24 -61.68
CA ALA A 11 21.89 -33.14 -60.38
C ALA A 11 21.98 -31.69 -59.86
N ALA A 12 20.86 -30.97 -59.84
CA ALA A 12 20.77 -29.65 -59.23
C ALA A 12 20.20 -29.76 -57.80
N LEU A 13 21.10 -29.56 -56.84
CA LEU A 13 20.93 -28.79 -55.60
C LEU A 13 19.68 -29.07 -54.74
N LEU A 14 19.84 -29.97 -53.77
CA LEU A 14 19.08 -29.97 -52.51
C LEU A 14 19.98 -29.45 -51.36
N SER A 15 20.39 -28.18 -51.41
CA SER A 15 21.18 -27.56 -50.31
C SER A 15 20.47 -26.40 -49.60
N GLY A 16 19.27 -25.98 -50.03
CA GLY A 16 18.63 -24.76 -49.53
C GLY A 16 17.70 -24.92 -48.32
N VAL A 17 17.19 -26.13 -48.03
CA VAL A 17 16.03 -26.27 -47.12
C VAL A 17 16.44 -26.53 -45.65
N ARG A 18 17.65 -27.06 -45.41
CA ARG A 18 18.06 -27.43 -44.04
C ARG A 18 18.50 -26.23 -43.18
N SER A 19 18.90 -25.12 -43.80
CA SER A 19 19.43 -23.96 -43.06
C SER A 19 18.35 -23.01 -42.55
N SER A 20 17.18 -22.91 -43.21
CA SER A 20 16.12 -22.00 -42.77
C SER A 20 15.36 -22.55 -41.57
N ILE A 21 15.12 -23.86 -41.48
CA ILE A 21 14.35 -24.47 -40.37
C ILE A 21 15.13 -24.37 -39.04
N LEU A 22 16.46 -24.51 -39.07
CA LEU A 22 17.29 -24.32 -37.87
C LEU A 22 17.35 -22.85 -37.41
N LEU A 23 17.39 -21.87 -38.33
CA LEU A 23 17.36 -20.45 -37.95
C LEU A 23 16.01 -20.03 -37.34
N HIS A 24 14.89 -20.57 -37.84
CA HIS A 24 13.56 -20.26 -37.27
C HIS A 24 13.37 -20.93 -35.90
N ALA A 25 13.87 -22.16 -35.70
CA ALA A 25 13.78 -22.85 -34.41
C ALA A 25 14.57 -22.13 -33.30
N VAL A 26 15.78 -21.62 -33.62
CA VAL A 26 16.59 -20.82 -32.68
C VAL A 26 15.94 -19.46 -32.38
N SER A 27 15.32 -18.82 -33.39
CA SER A 27 14.64 -17.53 -33.20
C SER A 27 13.38 -17.63 -32.34
N VAL A 28 12.59 -18.71 -32.47
CA VAL A 28 11.37 -18.93 -31.67
C VAL A 28 11.71 -19.21 -30.19
N LEU A 29 12.74 -20.02 -29.93
CA LEU A 29 13.24 -20.28 -28.57
C LEU A 29 13.80 -19.01 -27.90
N ALA A 30 14.48 -18.13 -28.65
CA ALA A 30 14.98 -16.86 -28.12
C ALA A 30 13.84 -15.87 -27.77
N THR A 31 12.78 -15.79 -28.58
CA THR A 31 11.60 -14.95 -28.26
C THR A 31 10.76 -15.47 -27.09
N LEU A 32 10.64 -16.79 -26.92
CA LEU A 32 9.99 -17.38 -25.73
C LEU A 32 10.80 -17.16 -24.45
N GLY A 33 12.13 -17.14 -24.53
CA GLY A 33 13.01 -16.78 -23.40
C GLY A 33 12.87 -15.33 -22.95
N LEU A 34 12.75 -14.37 -23.88
CA LEU A 34 12.56 -12.95 -23.55
C LEU A 34 11.16 -12.63 -22.99
N LEU A 35 10.13 -13.38 -23.37
CA LEU A 35 8.78 -13.25 -22.79
C LEU A 35 8.71 -13.84 -21.36
N ALA A 36 9.45 -14.92 -21.08
CA ALA A 36 9.52 -15.51 -19.74
C ALA A 36 10.24 -14.61 -18.72
N LEU A 37 11.13 -13.71 -19.16
CA LEU A 37 11.79 -12.71 -18.31
C LEU A 37 10.93 -11.44 -18.06
N HIS A 38 9.88 -11.20 -18.86
CA HIS A 38 8.99 -10.04 -18.67
C HIS A 38 7.90 -10.25 -17.62
N CYS A 39 7.77 -11.47 -17.09
CA CYS A 39 6.91 -11.74 -15.94
C CYS A 39 7.68 -11.70 -14.61
N ALA A 40 8.83 -11.03 -14.56
CA ALA A 40 9.39 -10.58 -13.31
C ALA A 40 8.41 -9.55 -12.72
N ALA A 41 7.54 -10.03 -11.83
CA ALA A 41 6.64 -9.19 -11.05
C ALA A 41 7.45 -8.03 -10.48
N GLN A 42 7.16 -6.81 -10.94
CA GLN A 42 7.88 -5.63 -10.46
C GLN A 42 7.70 -5.56 -8.96
N THR A 43 8.81 -5.53 -8.21
CA THR A 43 8.75 -5.33 -6.78
C THR A 43 8.04 -4.00 -6.52
N PRO A 44 6.93 -4.01 -5.77
CA PRO A 44 6.13 -2.82 -5.53
C PRO A 44 7.00 -1.78 -4.82
N LYS A 45 6.93 -0.54 -5.28
CA LYS A 45 7.67 0.58 -4.71
C LYS A 45 6.68 1.54 -4.07
N PRO A 46 6.94 2.06 -2.85
CA PRO A 46 6.16 3.15 -2.30
C PRO A 46 6.19 4.35 -3.26
N ALA A 47 5.10 5.12 -3.27
CA ALA A 47 5.02 6.35 -4.05
C ALA A 47 6.04 7.39 -3.56
N ASP A 48 6.36 7.36 -2.27
CA ASP A 48 7.47 8.11 -1.69
C ASP A 48 8.81 7.46 -2.09
N PRO A 49 9.63 8.12 -2.94
CA PRO A 49 10.91 7.59 -3.38
C PRO A 49 11.92 7.46 -2.23
N ASP A 50 11.72 8.17 -1.12
CA ASP A 50 12.60 8.20 0.05
C ASP A 50 12.10 7.32 1.20
N ALA A 51 11.04 6.54 0.97
CA ALA A 51 10.47 5.64 1.98
C ALA A 51 11.54 4.73 2.63
N LEU A 52 11.43 4.60 3.96
CA LEU A 52 12.34 3.80 4.77
C LEU A 52 12.37 2.32 4.33
N PRO A 53 13.48 1.60 4.56
CA PRO A 53 13.57 0.17 4.24
C PRO A 53 12.46 -0.68 4.87
N LYS A 54 12.06 -0.38 6.12
CA LYS A 54 10.95 -1.07 6.79
C LYS A 54 9.61 -0.85 6.08
N THR A 55 9.32 0.37 5.64
CA THR A 55 8.12 0.71 4.87
C THR A 55 8.07 -0.06 3.54
N ARG A 56 9.19 -0.16 2.83
CA ARG A 56 9.30 -0.97 1.61
C ARG A 56 9.06 -2.45 1.88
N ALA A 57 9.59 -2.97 2.99
CA ALA A 57 9.40 -4.36 3.40
C ALA A 57 7.91 -4.65 3.71
N VAL A 58 7.21 -3.74 4.39
CA VAL A 58 5.76 -3.87 4.63
C VAL A 58 4.99 -3.88 3.31
N LEU A 59 5.30 -2.98 2.38
CA LEU A 59 4.64 -2.96 1.07
C LEU A 59 4.90 -4.25 0.27
N GLY A 60 6.13 -4.77 0.30
CA GLY A 60 6.46 -6.06 -0.30
C GLY A 60 5.65 -7.19 0.34
N PHE A 61 5.64 -7.28 1.66
CA PHE A 61 4.86 -8.27 2.41
C PHE A 61 3.38 -8.25 2.05
N LEU A 62 2.75 -7.06 1.99
CA LEU A 62 1.35 -6.88 1.62
C LEU A 62 1.07 -7.31 0.18
N SER A 63 1.98 -6.98 -0.74
CA SER A 63 1.82 -7.29 -2.16
C SER A 63 2.03 -8.76 -2.48
N ASP A 64 2.77 -9.48 -1.64
CA ASP A 64 2.94 -10.92 -1.76
C ASP A 64 1.73 -11.71 -1.26
N LEU A 65 0.86 -11.12 -0.42
CA LEU A 65 -0.29 -11.81 0.18
C LEU A 65 -1.15 -12.55 -0.86
N PRO A 66 -1.59 -11.94 -1.99
CA PRO A 66 -2.47 -12.61 -2.94
C PRO A 66 -1.83 -13.85 -3.59
N GLN A 67 -0.50 -13.95 -3.62
CA GLN A 67 0.24 -15.07 -4.21
C GLN A 67 0.37 -16.25 -3.24
N ARG A 68 0.06 -16.09 -1.96
CA ARG A 68 0.19 -17.15 -0.96
C ARG A 68 -0.97 -18.13 -1.06
N LYS A 69 -0.66 -19.42 -0.90
CA LYS A 69 -1.68 -20.49 -0.80
C LYS A 69 -2.49 -20.38 0.49
N GLU A 70 -1.85 -19.95 1.57
CA GLU A 70 -2.41 -19.81 2.92
C GLU A 70 -1.94 -18.50 3.56
N ARG A 71 -2.61 -18.04 4.63
CA ARG A 71 -2.23 -16.80 5.35
C ARG A 71 -2.09 -15.57 4.43
N LYS A 72 -3.02 -15.47 3.48
CA LYS A 72 -3.13 -14.38 2.50
C LYS A 72 -4.05 -13.23 2.93
N LEU A 73 -4.75 -13.40 4.05
CA LEU A 73 -5.64 -12.40 4.63
C LEU A 73 -5.11 -12.02 6.01
N ILE A 74 -5.16 -10.73 6.31
CA ILE A 74 -4.77 -10.20 7.62
C ILE A 74 -6.04 -9.68 8.27
N SER A 75 -6.37 -10.20 9.45
CA SER A 75 -7.45 -9.67 10.27
C SER A 75 -7.09 -8.29 10.78
N GLY A 76 -8.05 -7.36 10.77
CA GLY A 76 -7.87 -6.02 11.31
C GLY A 76 -9.02 -5.64 12.24
N GLN A 77 -8.73 -4.80 13.22
CA GLN A 77 -9.73 -4.28 14.14
C GLN A 77 -9.45 -2.80 14.43
N PHE A 78 -10.53 -2.02 14.43
CA PHE A 78 -10.58 -0.67 14.96
C PHE A 78 -11.24 -0.74 16.35
N PRO A 79 -10.48 -0.66 17.45
CA PRO A 79 -11.05 -0.79 18.78
C PRO A 79 -11.78 0.47 19.20
N GLU A 80 -11.23 1.67 18.97
CA GLU A 80 -11.91 2.97 19.14
C GLU A 80 -10.98 4.15 18.73
N TRP A 81 -11.53 5.37 18.74
CA TRP A 81 -10.80 6.65 18.59
C TRP A 81 -10.43 7.30 19.95
N TYR A 82 -9.54 8.30 19.99
CA TYR A 82 -9.18 9.03 21.23
C TYR A 82 -10.37 9.81 21.84
N PRO A 83 -10.72 9.67 23.14
CA PRO A 83 -9.91 9.09 24.23
C PRO A 83 -10.30 7.66 24.60
N ARG A 84 -11.18 7.01 23.84
CA ARG A 84 -11.71 5.68 24.14
C ARG A 84 -10.84 4.54 23.59
N ALA A 85 -9.85 4.87 22.76
CA ALA A 85 -8.89 3.92 22.21
C ALA A 85 -8.22 3.09 23.32
N SER A 86 -8.34 1.77 23.23
CA SER A 86 -7.70 0.82 24.12
C SER A 86 -7.42 -0.52 23.40
N LEU A 87 -6.57 -1.36 24.00
CA LEU A 87 -6.30 -2.72 23.51
C LEU A 87 -7.15 -3.79 24.21
N GLU A 88 -8.23 -3.41 24.89
CA GLU A 88 -9.06 -4.35 25.64
C GLU A 88 -9.77 -5.34 24.73
N SER A 89 -10.41 -4.87 23.65
CA SER A 89 -11.06 -5.76 22.68
C SER A 89 -10.08 -6.73 22.00
N PHE A 90 -8.81 -6.33 21.83
CA PHE A 90 -7.76 -7.24 21.33
C PHE A 90 -7.47 -8.36 22.34
N ARG A 91 -7.44 -8.04 23.65
CA ARG A 91 -7.27 -9.04 24.71
C ARG A 91 -8.45 -9.99 24.79
N GLU A 92 -9.67 -9.50 24.61
CA GLU A 92 -10.88 -10.32 24.55
C GLU A 92 -10.85 -11.28 23.35
N LEU A 93 -10.50 -10.79 22.16
CA LEU A 93 -10.34 -11.61 20.96
C LEU A 93 -9.24 -12.67 21.14
N GLN A 94 -8.10 -12.31 21.72
CA GLN A 94 -7.03 -13.25 22.04
C GLN A 94 -7.49 -14.33 23.03
N LYS A 95 -8.26 -13.96 24.05
CA LYS A 95 -8.83 -14.91 25.02
C LYS A 95 -9.83 -15.86 24.37
N ALA A 96 -10.66 -15.35 23.46
CA ALA A 96 -11.72 -16.12 22.81
C ALA A 96 -11.21 -17.02 21.68
N THR A 97 -10.16 -16.61 20.96
CA THR A 97 -9.73 -17.27 19.71
C THR A 97 -8.31 -17.83 19.77
N GLY A 98 -7.54 -17.47 20.79
CA GLY A 98 -6.10 -17.74 20.84
C GLY A 98 -5.29 -16.91 19.83
N GLN A 99 -5.90 -15.94 19.15
CA GLN A 99 -5.26 -15.10 18.12
C GLN A 99 -5.52 -13.62 18.36
N THR A 100 -4.53 -12.79 18.04
CA THR A 100 -4.63 -11.33 18.06
C THR A 100 -4.82 -10.84 16.62
N PRO A 101 -5.68 -9.84 16.35
CA PRO A 101 -5.78 -9.24 15.02
C PRO A 101 -4.40 -8.80 14.49
N GLY A 102 -4.13 -9.06 13.21
CA GLY A 102 -2.85 -8.72 12.60
C GLY A 102 -2.69 -7.24 12.25
N ILE A 103 -3.79 -6.46 12.22
CA ILE A 103 -3.80 -5.01 12.03
C ILE A 103 -4.55 -4.33 13.17
N LEU A 104 -3.89 -3.38 13.83
CA LEU A 104 -4.50 -2.40 14.73
C LEU A 104 -4.76 -1.10 13.99
N SER A 105 -6.02 -0.64 13.95
CA SER A 105 -6.38 0.67 13.43
C SER A 105 -6.77 1.62 14.55
N LEU A 106 -6.21 2.83 14.61
CA LEU A 106 -6.64 3.87 15.55
C LEU A 106 -6.86 5.22 14.84
N ASP A 107 -7.44 6.19 15.54
CA ASP A 107 -7.61 7.56 15.06
C ASP A 107 -6.99 8.58 16.01
N TYR A 108 -6.28 9.57 15.48
CA TYR A 108 -5.72 10.67 16.27
C TYR A 108 -6.76 11.64 16.81
N PHE A 109 -7.96 11.69 16.22
CA PHE A 109 -8.97 12.67 16.54
C PHE A 109 -10.15 12.08 17.29
N GLU A 110 -10.73 12.96 18.10
CA GLU A 110 -12.01 12.73 18.72
C GLU A 110 -13.13 12.96 17.69
N THR A 111 -13.93 11.92 17.41
CA THR A 111 -14.83 11.90 16.26
C THR A 111 -16.24 12.39 16.60
N PHE A 112 -16.84 11.97 17.72
CA PHE A 112 -18.22 12.32 18.08
C PHE A 112 -18.26 13.13 19.37
N LEU A 113 -18.46 14.44 19.24
CA LEU A 113 -18.53 15.38 20.36
C LEU A 113 -19.84 16.12 20.34
N ASP A 114 -20.87 15.34 20.61
CA ASP A 114 -22.23 15.84 20.74
C ASP A 114 -22.61 15.94 22.23
N ASP A 115 -21.87 15.27 23.14
CA ASP A 115 -22.33 15.07 24.53
C ASP A 115 -21.27 14.97 25.65
N SER A 116 -19.96 15.12 25.44
CA SER A 116 -18.99 14.88 26.54
C SER A 116 -18.21 16.11 27.01
N ALA A 117 -18.46 16.48 28.26
CA ALA A 117 -17.57 17.26 29.12
C ALA A 117 -16.19 16.59 29.39
N ALA A 118 -15.88 15.47 28.75
CA ALA A 118 -14.66 14.69 28.96
C ALA A 118 -13.39 15.34 28.40
N THR A 119 -13.51 16.30 27.47
CA THR A 119 -12.37 16.98 26.82
C THR A 119 -12.51 18.51 26.70
N GLU A 120 -13.59 19.10 27.26
CA GLU A 120 -13.74 20.55 27.46
C GLU A 120 -12.72 21.03 28.52
N PRO A 121 -11.83 22.02 28.25
CA PRO A 121 -12.10 23.22 27.45
C PRO A 121 -11.03 23.52 26.38
N LEU A 122 -10.40 22.51 25.77
CA LEU A 122 -9.40 22.80 24.72
C LEU A 122 -10.09 23.09 23.39
N LEU A 123 -10.35 24.38 23.16
CA LEU A 123 -10.42 24.98 21.84
C LEU A 123 -9.40 24.27 20.92
N ASN A 124 -9.89 23.81 19.77
CA ASN A 124 -9.14 23.28 18.62
C ASN A 124 -8.95 21.77 18.47
N LYS A 125 -9.37 20.91 19.43
CA LYS A 125 -9.40 19.42 19.30
C LYS A 125 -8.26 18.84 18.43
N PRO A 126 -6.99 19.18 18.69
CA PRO A 126 -5.88 18.79 17.81
C PRO A 126 -5.71 17.27 17.80
N ALA A 127 -4.91 16.77 16.85
CA ALA A 127 -4.46 15.37 16.87
C ALA A 127 -3.87 15.00 18.24
N ARG A 128 -4.33 13.89 18.82
CA ARG A 128 -3.96 13.42 20.16
C ARG A 128 -2.98 12.25 20.08
N TRP A 129 -1.94 12.45 19.28
CA TRP A 129 -0.98 11.40 18.95
C TRP A 129 -0.23 10.88 20.19
N GLN A 130 0.01 11.69 21.23
CA GLN A 130 0.69 11.21 22.45
C GLN A 130 -0.06 10.08 23.16
N ALA A 131 -1.38 10.04 23.05
CA ALA A 131 -2.20 8.97 23.64
C ALA A 131 -2.34 7.76 22.71
N ILE A 132 -2.20 7.95 21.40
CA ILE A 132 -2.44 6.93 20.37
C ILE A 132 -1.15 6.21 19.99
N ASN A 133 -0.06 6.93 19.77
CA ASN A 133 1.22 6.38 19.32
C ASN A 133 1.75 5.27 20.23
N PRO A 134 1.70 5.35 21.58
CA PRO A 134 2.14 4.24 22.42
C PRO A 134 1.42 2.92 22.15
N LEU A 135 0.13 2.96 21.79
CA LEU A 135 -0.65 1.77 21.46
C LEU A 135 -0.25 1.20 20.10
N LEU A 136 -0.03 2.06 19.10
CA LEU A 136 0.44 1.67 17.77
C LEU A 136 1.84 1.06 17.84
N VAL A 137 2.78 1.74 18.50
CA VAL A 137 4.16 1.29 18.68
C VAL A 137 4.19 -0.04 19.41
N LYS A 138 3.37 -0.22 20.46
CA LYS A 138 3.26 -1.50 21.14
C LYS A 138 2.85 -2.62 20.19
N HIS A 139 1.77 -2.43 19.42
CA HIS A 139 1.27 -3.46 18.52
C HIS A 139 2.25 -3.79 17.38
N TRP A 140 2.94 -2.78 16.85
CA TRP A 140 4.03 -2.96 15.89
C TRP A 140 5.18 -3.78 16.46
N ASN A 141 5.63 -3.46 17.68
CA ASN A 141 6.70 -4.19 18.35
C ASN A 141 6.32 -5.64 18.70
N ASP A 142 5.02 -5.92 18.88
CA ASP A 142 4.49 -7.27 19.06
C ASP A 142 4.37 -8.05 17.72
N GLY A 143 4.79 -7.45 16.59
CA GLY A 143 4.80 -8.07 15.26
C GLY A 143 3.53 -7.85 14.43
N GLY A 144 2.62 -6.98 14.90
CA GLY A 144 1.43 -6.57 14.17
C GLY A 144 1.70 -5.42 13.18
N LEU A 145 0.74 -5.17 12.30
CA LEU A 145 0.71 -3.99 11.45
C LEU A 145 -0.21 -2.93 12.05
N VAL A 146 0.04 -1.67 11.71
CA VAL A 146 -0.79 -0.56 12.19
C VAL A 146 -1.39 0.22 11.04
N THR A 147 -2.60 0.72 11.24
CA THR A 147 -3.22 1.74 10.39
C THR A 147 -3.65 2.91 11.25
N LEU A 148 -3.58 4.11 10.67
CA LEU A 148 -3.93 5.34 11.34
C LEU A 148 -4.91 6.12 10.46
N SER A 149 -6.05 6.47 11.02
CA SER A 149 -7.02 7.38 10.40
C SER A 149 -6.99 8.74 11.09
N VAL A 150 -7.55 9.75 10.40
CA VAL A 150 -7.70 11.10 10.94
C VAL A 150 -9.09 11.64 10.64
N HIS A 151 -9.95 11.69 11.66
CA HIS A 151 -11.21 12.46 11.60
C HIS A 151 -10.93 13.91 11.97
N MET A 152 -10.10 14.57 11.15
CA MET A 152 -9.51 15.87 11.46
C MET A 152 -10.56 16.95 11.76
N THR A 153 -10.23 17.82 12.70
CA THR A 153 -11.06 18.97 13.04
C THR A 153 -11.28 19.86 11.82
N HIS A 154 -12.51 20.37 11.65
CA HIS A 154 -12.84 21.23 10.53
C HIS A 154 -11.95 22.49 10.51
N PRO A 155 -11.21 22.79 9.41
CA PRO A 155 -10.22 23.86 9.39
C PRO A 155 -10.76 25.24 9.81
N TRP A 156 -11.97 25.60 9.36
CA TRP A 156 -12.58 26.92 9.62
C TRP A 156 -13.16 27.06 11.02
N THR A 157 -13.92 26.05 11.46
CA THR A 157 -14.75 26.15 12.67
C THR A 157 -14.12 25.50 13.87
N ARG A 158 -13.09 24.67 13.65
CA ARG A 158 -12.44 23.87 14.70
C ARG A 158 -13.41 22.93 15.43
N LYS A 159 -14.44 22.49 14.70
CA LYS A 159 -15.47 21.55 15.16
C LYS A 159 -15.40 20.23 14.37
N LYS A 160 -16.54 19.55 14.18
CA LYS A 160 -16.63 18.19 13.64
C LYS A 160 -16.12 18.13 12.20
N ALA A 161 -15.44 17.05 11.83
CA ALA A 161 -14.85 16.85 10.51
C ALA A 161 -15.84 16.99 9.34
N TRP A 162 -17.13 16.75 9.59
CA TRP A 162 -18.21 16.78 8.59
C TRP A 162 -19.05 18.06 8.58
N GLU A 163 -18.61 19.14 9.24
CA GLU A 163 -19.25 20.44 9.06
C GLU A 163 -19.13 20.93 7.62
N LYS A 164 -20.16 21.60 7.12
CA LYS A 164 -20.30 22.02 5.72
C LYS A 164 -20.00 23.50 5.49
N SER A 165 -19.15 24.10 6.32
CA SER A 165 -18.82 25.53 6.25
C SER A 165 -17.48 25.77 5.53
N GLY A 166 -17.23 27.01 5.10
CA GLY A 166 -16.00 27.37 4.40
C GLY A 166 -15.99 27.02 2.91
N ASN A 167 -14.91 27.41 2.22
CA ASN A 167 -14.72 27.19 0.79
C ASN A 167 -13.38 26.48 0.55
N LEU A 168 -13.40 25.27 -0.02
CA LEU A 168 -12.18 24.46 -0.23
C LEU A 168 -11.05 25.21 -0.96
N LYS A 169 -11.37 26.22 -1.79
CA LYS A 169 -10.36 27.07 -2.45
C LYS A 169 -9.49 27.84 -1.47
N ASP A 170 -10.00 28.13 -0.26
CA ASP A 170 -9.26 28.85 0.77
C ASP A 170 -8.23 27.97 1.48
N LEU A 171 -8.28 26.64 1.29
CA LEU A 171 -7.36 25.71 1.95
C LEU A 171 -6.01 25.59 1.24
N VAL A 172 -5.95 25.99 -0.03
CA VAL A 172 -4.73 25.91 -0.85
C VAL A 172 -4.53 27.22 -1.60
N VAL A 173 -3.46 27.94 -1.26
CA VAL A 173 -3.06 29.20 -1.89
C VAL A 173 -1.73 28.97 -2.61
N ASP A 174 -1.69 29.25 -3.91
CA ASP A 174 -0.50 29.05 -4.76
C ASP A 174 0.10 27.64 -4.66
N GLY A 175 -0.76 26.62 -4.59
CA GLY A 175 -0.36 25.21 -4.47
C GLY A 175 0.15 24.81 -3.08
N LYS A 176 0.08 25.70 -2.09
CA LYS A 176 0.52 25.43 -0.71
C LYS A 176 -0.66 25.41 0.27
N PRO A 177 -0.62 24.59 1.33
CA PRO A 177 -1.62 24.65 2.39
C PRO A 177 -1.71 26.05 2.99
N ALA A 178 -2.92 26.61 3.04
CA ALA A 178 -3.18 27.86 3.74
C ALA A 178 -2.91 27.70 5.25
N PRO A 179 -2.62 28.78 6.00
CA PRO A 179 -2.34 28.71 7.43
C PRO A 179 -3.42 27.97 8.24
N ILE A 180 -4.68 28.09 7.82
CA ILE A 180 -5.81 27.44 8.49
C ILE A 180 -5.79 25.92 8.35
N LEU A 181 -5.40 25.40 7.17
CA LEU A 181 -5.21 23.98 6.93
C LEU A 181 -3.94 23.48 7.63
N LYS A 182 -2.84 24.25 7.52
CA LYS A 182 -1.56 23.92 8.15
C LYS A 182 -1.68 23.73 9.66
N ALA A 183 -2.46 24.57 10.34
CA ALA A 183 -2.73 24.43 11.77
C ALA A 183 -3.51 23.16 12.16
N VAL A 184 -4.09 22.42 11.21
CA VAL A 184 -4.68 21.08 11.44
C VAL A 184 -3.69 19.97 11.07
N LEU A 185 -2.91 20.17 10.00
CA LEU A 185 -1.95 19.18 9.50
C LEU A 185 -0.68 19.06 10.35
N ASP A 186 -0.18 20.17 10.91
CA ASP A 186 1.09 20.17 11.65
C ASP A 186 1.08 19.21 12.86
N PRO A 187 0.05 19.19 13.74
CA PRO A 187 -0.01 18.20 14.81
C PRO A 187 -0.11 16.74 14.33
N ILE A 188 -0.66 16.50 13.13
CA ILE A 188 -0.68 15.16 12.54
C ILE A 188 0.73 14.78 12.09
N ALA A 189 1.44 15.71 11.44
CA ALA A 189 2.82 15.50 11.02
C ALA A 189 3.75 15.26 12.21
N ASP A 190 3.57 16.00 13.31
CA ASP A 190 4.31 15.77 14.56
C ASP A 190 4.08 14.35 15.10
N GLY A 191 2.83 13.89 15.10
CA GLY A 191 2.48 12.53 15.53
C GLY A 191 3.07 11.44 14.62
N LEU A 192 3.08 11.66 13.31
CA LEU A 192 3.69 10.73 12.35
C LEU A 192 5.22 10.68 12.48
N ALA A 193 5.86 11.81 12.80
CA ALA A 193 7.31 11.88 13.00
C ALA A 193 7.78 11.21 14.30
N ASP A 194 6.87 11.01 15.25
CA ASP A 194 7.11 10.30 16.52
C ASP A 194 7.07 8.76 16.38
N LEU A 195 6.59 8.22 15.25
CA LEU A 195 6.52 6.78 14.94
C LEU A 195 7.79 6.25 14.24
#